data_AF-A0A2S2FHJ9-F1
#
_entry.id   AF-A0A2S2FHJ9-F1
#
_cell.length_a   1.000
_cell.length_b   1.000
_cell.length_c   1.000
_cell.angle_alpha   90.00
_cell.angle_beta   90.00
_cell.angle_gamma   90.00
#
_symmetry.space_group_name_H-M   'P 1'
#
loop_
_entity.id
_entity.type
_entity.pdbx_description
1 polymer ?
#
loop_
_entity_poly.entity_id
_entity_poly.type
_entity_poly.pdbx_seq_one_letter_code
_entity_poly.pdbx_strand_id
1 'polypeptide(L)'
;MRKITALSFILTTLSILQAVWAKPCALPMQQIEVASIRLAQPIFEFKKQHPTASVEVLGDDHERFEFKDGVDDLAKKVGVTYFGHIAFDSKKQIITSFSASFLDGPLATYETDLERFKQNILKHSNLPKVGWKAQDNAYVYRCHDYVIYIIQDHGAVKSAVGPTIMVFSKYSDIWESIQK
;
A
#
# COMPACT_ATOMS: atom_id res chain seq x y z
N MET A 1 43.90 -3.32 -60.00
CA MET A 1 43.99 -3.30 -58.52
C MET A 1 42.81 -2.52 -57.96
N ARG A 2 42.25 -3.00 -56.85
CA ARG A 2 40.96 -2.65 -56.20
C ARG A 2 40.85 -1.19 -55.70
N LYS A 3 39.60 -0.68 -55.62
CA LYS A 3 38.91 -0.08 -54.43
C LYS A 3 37.58 0.54 -54.91
N ILE A 4 36.41 -0.07 -54.68
CA ILE A 4 35.56 -0.08 -53.46
C ILE A 4 35.02 1.33 -53.09
N THR A 5 33.78 1.57 -53.54
CA THR A 5 32.58 2.07 -52.85
C THR A 5 32.63 3.30 -51.93
N ALA A 6 31.66 4.19 -52.11
CA ALA A 6 31.04 4.93 -51.01
C ALA A 6 29.51 5.02 -51.24
N LEU A 7 28.79 4.08 -50.62
CA LEU A 7 27.33 4.07 -50.52
C LEU A 7 26.96 5.01 -49.37
N SER A 8 26.26 6.11 -49.68
CA SER A 8 25.85 7.11 -48.68
C SER A 8 24.73 6.52 -47.81
N PHE A 9 25.03 6.26 -46.54
CA PHE A 9 24.10 5.71 -45.57
C PHE A 9 23.37 6.86 -44.87
N ILE A 10 22.04 6.92 -45.07
CA ILE A 10 21.11 7.85 -44.43
C ILE A 10 21.09 7.55 -42.93
N LEU A 11 21.46 8.54 -42.10
CA LEU A 11 21.35 8.44 -40.65
C LEU A 11 20.08 9.17 -40.19
N THR A 12 18.96 8.46 -40.11
CA THR A 12 17.77 8.91 -39.41
C THR A 12 18.01 8.79 -37.91
N THR A 13 18.23 9.91 -37.23
CA THR A 13 18.30 9.98 -35.77
C THR A 13 16.90 9.77 -35.20
N LEU A 14 16.61 8.53 -34.80
CA LEU A 14 15.43 8.20 -34.01
C LEU A 14 15.67 8.70 -32.58
N SER A 15 15.11 9.87 -32.26
CA SER A 15 15.10 10.41 -30.90
C SER A 15 14.29 9.48 -29.99
N ILE A 16 14.99 8.64 -29.23
CA ILE A 16 14.39 7.84 -28.16
C ILE A 16 14.01 8.82 -27.05
N LEU A 17 12.73 9.20 -26.99
CA LEU A 17 12.16 9.82 -25.81
C LEU A 17 12.41 8.87 -24.62
N GLN A 18 13.24 9.32 -23.69
CA GLN A 18 13.30 8.75 -22.35
C GLN A 18 11.97 9.06 -21.66
N ALA A 19 10.94 8.27 -21.96
CA ALA A 19 9.81 8.18 -21.05
C ALA A 19 10.41 7.74 -19.70
N VAL A 20 10.14 8.52 -18.65
CA VAL A 20 10.39 8.11 -17.28
C VAL A 20 9.37 6.99 -17.04
N TRP A 21 9.71 5.75 -17.37
CA TRP A 21 8.83 4.61 -17.16
C TRP A 21 8.74 4.38 -15.65
N ALA A 22 7.68 4.94 -15.05
CA ALA A 22 7.32 4.61 -13.68
C ALA A 22 7.20 3.08 -13.57
N LYS A 23 7.78 2.51 -12.50
CA LYS A 23 7.92 1.05 -12.40
C LYS A 23 6.55 0.37 -12.50
N PRO A 24 6.38 -0.63 -13.38
CA PRO A 24 5.13 -1.37 -13.46
C PRO A 24 4.85 -2.05 -12.12
N CYS A 25 3.58 -2.06 -11.72
CA CYS A 25 3.16 -2.74 -10.49
C CYS A 25 3.16 -4.25 -10.70
N ALA A 26 3.59 -5.00 -9.70
CA ALA A 26 3.60 -6.46 -9.75
C ALA A 26 2.19 -7.06 -9.70
N LEU A 27 1.27 -6.36 -9.03
CA LEU A 27 -0.15 -6.69 -8.99
C LEU A 27 -0.97 -5.46 -9.39
N PRO A 28 -2.12 -5.63 -10.05
CA PRO A 28 -3.10 -4.56 -10.19
C PRO A 28 -3.55 -4.07 -8.82
N MET A 29 -3.82 -2.78 -8.70
CA MET A 29 -4.22 -2.15 -7.44
C MET A 29 -5.43 -2.83 -6.77
N GLN A 30 -6.43 -3.27 -7.54
CA GLN A 30 -7.64 -3.94 -7.05
C GLN A 30 -7.39 -5.34 -6.46
N GLN A 31 -6.19 -5.90 -6.69
CA GLN A 31 -5.77 -7.16 -6.10
C GLN A 31 -5.00 -6.98 -4.80
N ILE A 32 -4.60 -5.74 -4.45
CA ILE A 32 -3.92 -5.46 -3.18
C ILE A 32 -4.93 -5.61 -2.05
N GLU A 33 -4.75 -6.67 -1.27
CA GLU A 33 -5.64 -7.01 -0.15
C GLU A 33 -4.84 -7.32 1.10
N VAL A 34 -5.21 -6.67 2.20
CA VAL A 34 -4.71 -6.95 3.54
C VAL A 34 -5.86 -6.73 4.50
N ALA A 35 -5.91 -7.51 5.59
CA ALA A 35 -6.92 -7.29 6.63
C ALA A 35 -8.37 -7.38 6.11
N SER A 36 -8.60 -8.13 5.03
CA SER A 36 -9.88 -8.24 4.31
C SER A 36 -10.36 -6.93 3.64
N ILE A 37 -9.49 -5.92 3.53
CA ILE A 37 -9.73 -4.66 2.82
C ILE A 37 -8.92 -4.66 1.54
N ARG A 38 -9.58 -4.33 0.43
CA ARG A 38 -8.91 -4.17 -0.87
C ARG A 38 -8.69 -2.71 -1.21
N LEU A 39 -7.54 -2.41 -1.80
CA LEU A 39 -7.29 -1.10 -2.35
C LEU A 39 -8.17 -0.87 -3.58
N ALA A 40 -8.72 0.34 -3.74
CA ALA A 40 -9.72 0.68 -4.75
C ALA A 40 -11.00 -0.16 -4.71
N GLN A 41 -11.31 -0.79 -3.57
CA GLN A 41 -12.58 -1.45 -3.35
C GLN A 41 -13.74 -0.44 -3.39
N PRO A 42 -14.85 -0.74 -4.08
CA PRO A 42 -16.05 0.09 -4.01
C PRO A 42 -16.57 0.21 -2.58
N ILE A 43 -16.93 1.41 -2.15
CA ILE A 43 -17.44 1.68 -0.79
C ILE A 43 -18.66 0.81 -0.46
N PHE A 44 -19.54 0.58 -1.43
CA PHE A 44 -20.70 -0.30 -1.26
C PHE A 44 -20.29 -1.74 -0.91
N GLU A 45 -19.28 -2.29 -1.58
CA GLU A 45 -18.77 -3.63 -1.28
C GLU A 45 -18.10 -3.67 0.10
N PHE A 46 -17.32 -2.64 0.42
CA PHE A 46 -16.68 -2.50 1.73
C PHE A 46 -17.73 -2.51 2.85
N LYS A 47 -18.75 -1.67 2.78
CA LYS A 47 -19.84 -1.62 3.78
C LYS A 47 -20.62 -2.93 3.89
N LYS A 48 -20.76 -3.67 2.79
CA LYS A 48 -21.40 -4.99 2.81
C LYS A 48 -20.55 -6.02 3.56
N GLN A 49 -19.23 -5.97 3.42
CA GLN A 49 -18.31 -6.87 4.11
C GLN A 49 -18.08 -6.47 5.57
N HIS A 50 -18.09 -5.17 5.84
CA HIS A 50 -17.81 -4.53 7.12
C HIS A 50 -19.01 -3.69 7.58
N PRO A 51 -20.15 -4.31 7.92
CA PRO A 51 -21.41 -3.60 8.20
C PRO A 51 -21.37 -2.75 9.47
N THR A 52 -20.37 -2.96 10.34
CA THR A 52 -20.16 -2.18 11.55
C THR A 52 -19.28 -0.94 11.34
N ALA A 53 -18.72 -0.76 10.14
CA ALA A 53 -17.95 0.43 9.80
C ALA A 53 -18.87 1.65 9.62
N SER A 54 -18.56 2.75 10.29
CA SER A 54 -19.22 4.03 10.15
C SER A 54 -18.29 5.07 9.59
N VAL A 55 -18.84 6.07 8.90
CA VAL A 55 -18.06 7.24 8.48
C VAL A 55 -17.92 8.17 9.67
N GLU A 56 -16.69 8.58 9.96
CA GLU A 56 -16.39 9.67 10.88
C GLU A 56 -15.80 10.85 10.11
N VAL A 57 -16.18 12.06 10.53
CA VAL A 57 -15.68 13.31 9.98
C VAL A 57 -14.63 13.85 10.96
N LEU A 58 -13.37 13.81 10.56
CA LEU A 58 -12.29 14.42 11.34
C LEU A 58 -11.97 15.82 10.84
N GLY A 59 -12.36 16.84 11.61
CA GLY A 59 -12.00 18.24 11.32
C GLY A 59 -12.45 18.70 9.93
N ASP A 60 -11.57 19.40 9.22
CA ASP A 60 -11.81 20.04 7.91
C ASP A 60 -12.00 19.02 6.77
N ASP A 61 -13.13 18.31 6.76
CA ASP A 61 -13.66 17.48 5.66
C ASP A 61 -12.90 16.17 5.33
N HIS A 62 -12.05 15.68 6.23
CA HIS A 62 -11.44 14.35 6.05
C HIS A 62 -12.36 13.25 6.60
N GLU A 63 -13.20 12.72 5.72
CA GLU A 63 -14.02 11.54 6.00
C GLU A 63 -13.18 10.26 5.97
N ARG A 64 -13.38 9.40 6.96
CA ARG A 64 -12.80 8.05 6.99
C ARG A 64 -13.77 7.04 7.56
N PHE A 65 -13.56 5.76 7.25
CA PHE A 65 -14.24 4.68 7.95
C PHE A 65 -13.54 4.38 9.28
N GLU A 66 -14.35 4.19 10.31
CA GLU A 66 -13.95 3.71 11.62
C GLU A 66 -14.83 2.54 12.07
N PHE A 67 -14.27 1.75 12.98
CA PHE A 67 -15.01 0.71 13.69
C PHE A 67 -15.11 1.13 15.15
N LYS A 68 -16.31 1.03 15.72
CA LYS A 68 -16.57 1.40 17.13
C LYS A 68 -15.61 0.72 18.11
N ASP A 69 -15.27 -0.54 17.86
CA ASP A 69 -14.35 -1.34 18.68
C ASP A 69 -12.96 -1.48 18.04
N GLY A 70 -12.58 -0.54 17.15
CA GLY A 70 -11.30 -0.49 16.44
C GLY A 70 -11.15 -1.47 15.27
N VAL A 71 -11.84 -2.61 15.29
CA VAL A 71 -11.86 -3.67 14.27
C VAL A 71 -13.18 -4.45 14.29
N ASP A 72 -13.57 -5.02 13.15
CA ASP A 72 -14.67 -5.99 13.08
C ASP A 72 -14.20 -7.45 13.15
N ASP A 73 -15.15 -8.39 13.18
CA ASP A 73 -14.85 -9.82 13.33
C ASP A 73 -14.07 -10.39 12.14
N LEU A 74 -14.30 -9.88 10.93
CA LEU A 74 -13.60 -10.31 9.74
C LEU A 74 -12.12 -9.92 9.81
N ALA A 75 -11.80 -8.70 10.22
CA ALA A 75 -10.44 -8.23 10.42
C ALA A 75 -9.74 -8.95 11.60
N LYS A 76 -10.45 -9.15 12.71
CA LYS A 76 -9.92 -9.92 13.87
C LYS A 76 -9.52 -11.34 13.48
N LYS A 77 -10.33 -12.01 12.64
CA LYS A 77 -10.05 -13.39 12.18
C LYS A 77 -8.73 -13.52 11.43
N VAL A 78 -8.29 -12.46 10.75
CA VAL A 78 -7.01 -12.41 10.03
C VAL A 78 -5.88 -11.77 10.85
N GLY A 79 -6.12 -11.54 12.14
CA GLY A 79 -5.10 -11.17 13.12
C GLY A 79 -4.90 -9.66 13.31
N VAL A 80 -5.79 -8.84 12.78
CA VAL A 80 -5.75 -7.38 12.94
C VAL A 80 -6.31 -7.01 14.30
N THR A 81 -5.64 -6.10 15.00
CA THR A 81 -6.04 -5.65 16.34
C THR A 81 -6.59 -4.23 16.34
N TYR A 82 -6.20 -3.40 15.36
CA TYR A 82 -6.72 -2.05 15.20
C TYR A 82 -6.54 -1.54 13.76
N PHE A 83 -7.50 -0.76 13.25
CA PHE A 83 -7.29 0.05 12.03
C PHE A 83 -6.99 1.50 12.40
N GLY A 84 -5.83 2.01 11.97
CA GLY A 84 -5.44 3.41 12.24
C GLY A 84 -6.15 4.43 11.34
N HIS A 85 -6.50 4.03 10.12
CA HIS A 85 -7.35 4.79 9.21
C HIS A 85 -7.85 3.88 8.08
N ILE A 86 -8.99 4.22 7.51
CA ILE A 86 -9.51 3.68 6.24
C ILE A 86 -10.10 4.86 5.46
N ALA A 87 -9.33 5.41 4.53
CA ALA A 87 -9.73 6.58 3.73
C ALA A 87 -10.41 6.16 2.44
N PHE A 88 -11.29 7.01 1.94
CA PHE A 88 -12.01 6.79 0.70
C PHE A 88 -12.17 8.08 -0.10
N ASP A 89 -12.37 7.95 -1.41
CA ASP A 89 -12.71 9.06 -2.30
C ASP A 89 -14.23 9.05 -2.51
N SER A 90 -14.92 10.08 -2.00
CA SER A 90 -16.37 10.21 -2.09
C SER A 90 -16.87 10.46 -3.52
N LYS A 91 -16.04 10.95 -4.44
CA LYS A 91 -16.42 11.15 -5.84
C LYS A 91 -16.26 9.86 -6.64
N LYS A 92 -15.15 9.14 -6.43
CA LYS A 92 -14.87 7.85 -7.08
C LYS A 92 -15.57 6.66 -6.41
N GLN A 93 -16.06 6.85 -5.18
CA GLN A 93 -16.74 5.83 -4.37
C GLN A 93 -15.87 4.59 -4.10
N ILE A 94 -14.57 4.79 -3.81
CA ILE A 94 -13.61 3.71 -3.57
C ILE A 94 -12.73 3.95 -2.33
N ILE A 95 -12.24 2.88 -1.71
CA ILE A 95 -11.18 2.91 -0.68
C ILE A 95 -9.85 3.32 -1.31
N THR A 96 -9.20 4.35 -0.77
CA THR A 96 -7.97 4.93 -1.35
C THR A 96 -6.73 4.66 -0.52
N SER A 97 -6.87 4.48 0.79
CA SER A 97 -5.79 4.04 1.67
C SER A 97 -6.33 3.43 2.96
N PHE A 98 -5.50 2.64 3.62
CA PHE A 98 -5.81 2.13 4.95
C PHE A 98 -4.54 1.75 5.71
N SER A 99 -4.65 1.65 7.02
CA SER A 99 -3.60 1.09 7.89
C SER A 99 -4.18 0.10 8.88
N ALA A 100 -3.49 -1.02 9.07
CA ALA A 100 -3.88 -2.10 9.96
C ALA A 100 -2.73 -2.47 10.89
N SER A 101 -2.98 -2.41 12.18
CA SER A 101 -2.07 -2.89 13.21
C SER A 101 -2.32 -4.36 13.50
N PHE A 102 -1.23 -5.09 13.67
CA PHE A 102 -1.20 -6.49 14.06
C PHE A 102 -0.57 -6.67 15.44
N LEU A 103 -0.43 -5.56 16.19
CA LEU A 103 0.21 -5.56 17.49
C LEU A 103 -0.57 -6.43 18.46
N ASP A 104 0.16 -7.35 19.10
CA ASP A 104 -0.35 -8.35 20.04
C ASP A 104 -1.41 -9.28 19.42
N GLY A 105 -1.44 -9.35 18.09
CA GLY A 105 -2.19 -10.30 17.31
C GLY A 105 -1.38 -11.58 17.03
N PRO A 106 -1.97 -12.56 16.33
CA PRO A 106 -1.30 -13.83 16.01
C PRO A 106 -0.12 -13.68 15.04
N LEU A 107 0.00 -12.53 14.35
CA LEU A 107 1.03 -12.31 13.34
C LEU A 107 2.25 -11.54 13.87
N ALA A 108 2.11 -10.78 14.97
CA ALA A 108 3.21 -10.02 15.56
C ALA A 108 2.91 -9.52 16.97
N THR A 109 3.99 -9.22 17.69
CA THR A 109 4.04 -8.48 18.95
C THR A 109 5.07 -7.35 18.81
N TYR A 110 5.26 -6.52 19.84
CA TYR A 110 6.36 -5.56 19.86
C TYR A 110 7.74 -6.20 19.65
N GLU A 111 7.94 -7.44 20.10
CA GLU A 111 9.24 -8.13 19.99
C GLU A 111 9.44 -8.84 18.65
N THR A 112 8.43 -8.87 17.78
CA THR A 112 8.54 -9.56 16.50
C THR A 112 9.43 -8.76 15.56
N ASP A 113 10.56 -9.34 15.15
CA ASP A 113 11.46 -8.78 14.14
C ASP A 113 10.74 -8.37 12.85
N LEU A 114 11.19 -7.26 12.24
CA LEU A 114 10.60 -6.67 11.05
C LEU A 114 10.54 -7.64 9.85
N GLU A 115 11.59 -8.41 9.59
CA GLU A 115 11.59 -9.37 8.47
C GLU A 115 10.61 -10.51 8.76
N ARG A 116 10.57 -11.02 9.99
CA ARG A 116 9.57 -12.02 10.39
C ARG A 116 8.14 -11.49 10.24
N PHE A 117 7.89 -10.25 10.69
CA PHE A 117 6.57 -9.62 10.53
C PHE A 117 6.18 -9.50 9.05
N LYS A 118 7.09 -9.01 8.20
CA LYS A 118 6.86 -8.96 6.75
C LYS A 118 6.52 -10.32 6.16
N GLN A 119 7.26 -11.38 6.50
CA GLN A 119 6.98 -12.71 5.97
C GLN A 119 5.60 -13.22 6.42
N ASN A 120 5.22 -12.97 7.68
CA ASN A 120 3.89 -13.30 8.18
C ASN A 120 2.79 -12.57 7.41
N ILE A 121 2.95 -11.27 7.16
CA ILE A 121 2.00 -10.47 6.37
C ILE A 121 1.91 -10.98 4.93
N LEU A 122 3.05 -11.16 4.25
CA LEU A 122 3.07 -11.65 2.87
C LEU A 122 2.44 -13.04 2.72
N LYS A 123 2.46 -13.88 3.75
CA LYS A 123 1.82 -15.20 3.74
C LYS A 123 0.29 -15.13 3.85
N HIS A 124 -0.25 -14.14 4.56
CA HIS A 124 -1.68 -14.03 4.88
C HIS A 124 -2.39 -12.91 4.12
N SER A 125 -1.74 -12.30 3.12
CA SER A 125 -2.26 -11.17 2.36
C SER A 125 -1.94 -11.28 0.88
N ASN A 126 -2.77 -10.64 0.05
CA ASN A 126 -2.54 -10.59 -1.38
C ASN A 126 -1.71 -9.36 -1.74
N LEU A 127 -0.40 -9.49 -1.53
CA LEU A 127 0.60 -8.45 -1.75
C LEU A 127 1.70 -8.91 -2.71
N PRO A 128 2.43 -7.97 -3.35
CA PRO A 128 3.63 -8.29 -4.11
C PRO A 128 4.62 -9.11 -3.29
N LYS A 129 5.13 -10.21 -3.86
CA LYS A 129 6.07 -11.10 -3.15
C LYS A 129 7.52 -10.63 -3.26
N VAL A 130 7.82 -9.77 -4.23
CA VAL A 130 9.17 -9.25 -4.53
C VAL A 130 9.13 -7.73 -4.74
N GLY A 131 10.30 -7.08 -4.75
CA GLY A 131 10.44 -5.64 -5.01
C GLY A 131 10.38 -4.74 -3.77
N TRP A 132 10.34 -5.34 -2.57
CA TRP A 132 10.42 -4.63 -1.28
C TRP A 132 11.83 -4.09 -1.04
N LYS A 133 11.91 -2.88 -0.49
CA LYS A 133 13.15 -2.25 -0.04
C LYS A 133 13.10 -2.00 1.46
N ALA A 134 14.16 -2.34 2.18
CA ALA A 134 14.30 -1.94 3.57
C ALA A 134 14.55 -0.42 3.64
N GLN A 135 13.88 0.25 4.56
CA GLN A 135 14.03 1.67 4.86
C GLN A 135 13.75 1.86 6.35
N ASP A 136 14.80 2.15 7.12
CA ASP A 136 14.72 2.30 8.58
C ASP A 136 14.03 1.11 9.26
N ASN A 137 12.91 1.36 9.92
CA ASN A 137 12.06 0.41 10.64
C ASN A 137 10.94 -0.19 9.76
N ALA A 138 11.10 -0.16 8.43
CA ALA A 138 10.07 -0.59 7.50
C ALA A 138 10.62 -1.32 6.26
N TYR A 139 9.74 -2.13 5.66
CA TYR A 139 9.86 -2.53 4.27
C TYR A 139 8.85 -1.77 3.42
N VAL A 140 9.34 -1.18 2.32
CA VAL A 140 8.54 -0.37 1.42
C VAL A 140 8.46 -1.02 0.05
N TYR A 141 7.24 -1.20 -0.46
CA TYR A 141 6.98 -1.50 -1.86
C TYR A 141 6.41 -0.26 -2.54
N ARG A 142 6.95 0.09 -3.71
CA ARG A 142 6.53 1.26 -4.48
C ARG A 142 6.43 0.94 -5.96
N CYS A 143 5.29 1.26 -6.54
CA CYS A 143 5.09 1.30 -7.99
C CYS A 143 4.30 2.56 -8.37
N HIS A 144 3.94 2.70 -9.65
CA HIS A 144 3.24 3.88 -10.14
C HIS A 144 1.80 4.06 -9.63
N ASP A 145 1.15 2.99 -9.15
CA ASP A 145 -0.25 3.05 -8.70
C ASP A 145 -0.42 3.04 -7.18
N TYR A 146 0.53 2.49 -6.42
CA TYR A 146 0.41 2.37 -4.97
C TYR A 146 1.76 2.25 -4.26
N VAL A 147 1.71 2.50 -2.95
CA VAL A 147 2.81 2.36 -2.00
C VAL A 147 2.34 1.57 -0.80
N ILE A 148 3.17 0.65 -0.32
CA ILE A 148 2.87 -0.16 0.86
C ILE A 148 4.07 -0.10 1.80
N TYR A 149 3.79 0.15 3.07
CA TYR A 149 4.76 0.10 4.16
C TYR A 149 4.40 -1.06 5.08
N ILE A 150 5.36 -1.92 5.40
CA ILE A 150 5.29 -2.85 6.53
C ILE A 150 6.27 -2.33 7.57
N ILE A 151 5.77 -1.86 8.70
CA ILE A 151 6.51 -1.12 9.73
C ILE A 151 6.57 -1.98 11.00
N GLN A 152 7.73 -2.00 11.65
CA GLN A 152 7.91 -2.49 13.01
C GLN A 152 8.96 -1.63 13.68
N ASP A 153 8.54 -0.82 14.64
CA ASP A 153 9.39 0.14 15.33
C ASP A 153 9.62 -0.19 16.80
N HIS A 154 9.13 -1.36 17.25
CA HIS A 154 9.33 -1.89 18.60
C HIS A 154 8.90 -0.92 19.73
N GLY A 155 8.02 0.05 19.46
CA GLY A 155 7.64 1.03 20.48
C GLY A 155 8.73 2.08 20.77
N ALA A 156 9.76 2.20 19.92
CA ALA A 156 11.00 2.92 20.25
C ALA A 156 10.87 4.45 20.39
N VAL A 157 9.75 5.05 19.99
CA VAL A 157 9.53 6.50 20.00
C VAL A 157 8.11 6.87 20.44
N LYS A 158 7.90 8.11 20.89
CA LYS A 158 6.56 8.60 21.33
C LYS A 158 5.46 8.46 20.28
N SER A 159 5.81 8.36 19.01
CA SER A 159 4.90 8.16 17.87
C SER A 159 4.96 6.74 17.31
N ALA A 160 5.43 5.77 18.10
CA ALA A 160 5.59 4.41 17.63
C ALA A 160 4.23 3.76 17.35
N VAL A 161 4.15 3.05 16.24
CA VAL A 161 2.94 2.40 15.73
C VAL A 161 2.98 0.87 15.88
N GLY A 162 4.14 0.30 16.23
CA GLY A 162 4.33 -1.14 16.33
C GLY A 162 4.20 -1.85 14.97
N PRO A 163 3.92 -3.17 14.97
CA PRO A 163 3.76 -3.96 13.74
C PRO A 163 2.49 -3.52 12.98
N THR A 164 2.68 -2.68 11.97
CA THR A 164 1.61 -2.04 11.20
C THR A 164 1.89 -2.17 9.70
N ILE A 165 0.85 -2.42 8.92
CA ILE A 165 0.89 -2.21 7.47
C ILE A 165 0.11 -0.94 7.11
N MET A 166 0.65 -0.18 6.17
CA MET A 166 -0.03 0.98 5.57
C MET A 166 -0.05 0.82 4.06
N VAL A 167 -1.21 1.03 3.45
CA VAL A 167 -1.43 0.84 2.02
C VAL A 167 -2.03 2.13 1.46
N PHE A 168 -1.39 2.71 0.45
CA PHE A 168 -1.81 3.97 -0.17
C PHE A 168 -1.88 3.83 -1.69
N SER A 169 -3.01 4.20 -2.28
CA SER A 169 -3.13 4.34 -3.74
C SER A 169 -2.72 5.73 -4.22
N LYS A 170 -2.51 5.86 -5.53
CA LYS A 170 -2.40 7.14 -6.23
C LYS A 170 -3.63 8.06 -6.11
N TYR A 171 -4.73 7.56 -5.56
CA TYR A 171 -5.93 8.35 -5.29
C TYR A 171 -6.02 8.83 -3.84
N SER A 172 -5.04 8.49 -2.99
CA SER A 172 -4.95 9.01 -1.63
C SER A 172 -4.56 10.49 -1.65
N ASP A 173 -5.17 11.31 -0.79
CA ASP A 173 -4.91 12.75 -0.70
C ASP A 173 -3.45 13.08 -0.34
N ILE A 174 -2.74 12.12 0.27
CA ILE A 174 -1.34 12.27 0.67
C ILE A 174 -0.35 11.63 -0.32
N TRP A 175 -0.81 11.22 -1.51
CA TRP A 175 0.02 10.52 -2.50
C TRP A 175 1.33 11.27 -2.83
N GLU A 176 1.24 12.56 -3.15
CA GLU A 176 2.39 13.40 -3.50
C GLU A 176 3.41 13.50 -2.35
N SER A 177 2.94 13.51 -1.10
CA SER A 177 3.79 13.53 0.07
C SER A 177 4.50 12.19 0.28
N ILE A 178 3.85 11.07 -0.07
CA ILE A 178 4.42 9.73 0.05
C ILE A 178 5.43 9.42 -1.06
N GLN A 179 5.39 10.10 -2.22
CA GLN A 179 6.32 9.86 -3.33
C GLN A 179 7.74 10.42 -3.12
N LYS A 180 7.93 11.30 -2.15
CA LYS A 180 9.22 11.91 -1.80
C LYS A 180 10.13 10.93 -1.07
#